data_AF-A0A7S3N5F5-F1
#
_entry.id   AF-A0A7S3N5F5-F1
#
_cell.length_a   1.000
_cell.length_b   1.000
_cell.length_c   1.000
_cell.angle_alpha   90.00
_cell.angle_beta   90.00
_cell.angle_gamma   90.00
#
_symmetry.space_group_name_H-M   'P 1'
#
loop_
_entity.id
_entity.type
_entity.pdbx_description
1 polymer ?
#
loop_
_entity_poly.entity_id
_entity_poly.type
_entity_poly.pdbx_seq_one_letter_code
_entity_poly.pdbx_strand_id
1 'polypeptide(L)'
;MARMDGRTVFEWTNETGVIDMFLFNTEDYECNSKVMVELSGKPPLPLETSLGYNQCRWNYHTQEELLEVNALLTEHKIPTDFLWLDIEYSDSKMYFTFDKKAFPEPEQMLNALVESDRQLVTIVDPHCKHTAPVKADTSEDAQVNEIDASNKTEEAPNNKSSEQIEKSVEEVEPEKVHYLTTEAIEKELVVRNKDEELFVGDCWPGASVYIDFFNHRAQEFFGSQYLKKEHIQSNPHVHIWNDMNEPAVFVNQFEKTMPKNSIHVVSHYVSTESSDLIVDNFEHRDVHNLYGILMAKSSYEGLIKRDICLNGETRKLRSFLLSRSFYFGSQKFC
;
A
#
# COMPACT_ATOMS: atom_id res chain seq x y z
N MET A 1 7.34 21.28 -24.35
CA MET A 1 7.39 22.73 -24.14
C MET A 1 7.21 23.41 -25.49
N ALA A 2 5.97 23.80 -25.82
CA ALA A 2 5.71 24.53 -27.05
C ALA A 2 6.11 26.00 -26.85
N ARG A 3 6.89 26.55 -27.78
CA ARG A 3 7.14 27.99 -27.84
C ARG A 3 6.17 28.58 -28.85
N MET A 4 5.27 29.46 -28.40
CA MET A 4 4.41 30.27 -29.27
C MET A 4 4.84 31.73 -29.12
N ASP A 5 5.17 32.38 -30.24
CA ASP A 5 5.58 33.79 -30.30
C ASP A 5 6.68 34.19 -29.29
N GLY A 6 7.67 33.31 -29.10
CA GLY A 6 8.79 33.57 -28.18
C GLY A 6 8.47 33.41 -26.69
N ARG A 7 7.25 32.99 -26.33
CA ARG A 7 6.84 32.69 -24.95
C ARG A 7 6.88 31.20 -24.67
N THR A 8 7.21 30.85 -23.44
CA THR A 8 6.96 29.51 -22.91
C THR A 8 5.49 29.36 -22.59
N VAL A 9 4.84 28.35 -23.15
CA VAL A 9 3.43 28.03 -22.88
C VAL A 9 3.33 26.70 -22.15
N PHE A 10 2.54 26.69 -21.07
CA PHE A 10 2.12 25.50 -20.34
C PHE A 10 0.60 25.41 -20.42
N GLU A 11 0.09 24.24 -20.75
CA GLU A 11 -1.34 23.93 -20.78
C GLU A 11 -1.59 22.83 -19.75
N TRP A 12 -2.56 23.05 -18.87
CA TRP A 12 -2.94 22.14 -17.81
C TRP A 12 -4.40 21.75 -18.01
N THR A 13 -4.67 20.45 -18.04
CA THR A 13 -6.01 19.90 -18.15
C THR A 13 -6.18 18.84 -17.07
N ASN A 14 -7.27 18.95 -16.32
CA ASN A 14 -7.69 18.00 -15.30
C ASN A 14 -9.05 17.41 -15.70
N GLU A 15 -9.30 16.15 -15.35
CA GLU A 15 -10.56 15.47 -15.69
C GLU A 15 -11.76 16.07 -14.94
N THR A 16 -11.58 16.33 -13.65
CA THR A 16 -12.60 16.90 -12.75
C THR A 16 -11.96 17.80 -11.69
N GLY A 17 -12.79 18.37 -10.82
CA GLY A 17 -12.35 19.26 -9.73
C GLY A 17 -12.30 20.73 -10.13
N VAL A 18 -11.62 21.53 -9.31
CA VAL A 18 -11.49 22.98 -9.49
C VAL A 18 -10.09 23.34 -9.95
N ILE A 19 -9.98 24.48 -10.64
CA ILE A 19 -8.69 25.10 -10.90
C ILE A 19 -8.28 25.84 -9.62
N ASP A 20 -7.35 25.24 -8.86
CA ASP A 20 -6.72 25.87 -7.71
C ASP A 20 -5.21 26.01 -7.98
N MET A 21 -4.73 27.26 -8.03
CA MET A 21 -3.38 27.58 -8.51
C MET A 21 -2.65 28.50 -7.53
N PHE A 22 -1.44 28.07 -7.15
CA PHE A 22 -0.51 28.85 -6.35
C PHE A 22 0.59 29.42 -7.23
N LEU A 23 0.73 30.75 -7.27
CA LEU A 23 1.80 31.42 -8.00
C LEU A 23 2.82 32.00 -7.04
N PHE A 24 4.07 31.58 -7.19
CA PHE A 24 5.20 32.13 -6.45
C PHE A 24 5.93 33.15 -7.31
N ASN A 25 5.95 34.41 -6.87
CA ASN A 25 6.48 35.54 -7.62
C ASN A 25 7.86 35.97 -7.11
N THR A 26 8.84 35.06 -7.18
CA THR A 26 10.24 35.36 -6.89
C THR A 26 11.17 34.52 -7.77
N GLU A 27 12.30 35.12 -8.16
CA GLU A 27 13.38 34.44 -8.88
C GLU A 27 14.27 33.59 -7.94
N ASP A 28 14.11 33.76 -6.62
CA ASP A 28 14.84 33.00 -5.61
C ASP A 28 14.23 31.60 -5.45
N TYR A 29 14.95 30.61 -5.99
CA TYR A 29 14.60 29.19 -5.89
C TYR A 29 14.48 28.69 -4.45
N GLU A 30 15.36 29.12 -3.53
CA GLU A 30 15.31 28.66 -2.15
C GLU A 30 14.06 29.19 -1.44
N CYS A 31 13.69 30.45 -1.71
CA CYS A 31 12.45 31.03 -1.24
C CYS A 31 11.22 30.26 -1.77
N ASN A 32 11.19 29.95 -3.08
CA ASN A 32 10.12 29.16 -3.69
C ASN A 32 9.99 27.78 -3.03
N SER A 33 11.10 27.08 -2.81
CA SER A 33 11.10 25.77 -2.12
C SER A 33 10.58 25.87 -0.68
N LYS A 34 10.91 26.94 0.05
CA LYS A 34 10.41 27.15 1.42
C LYS A 34 8.90 27.38 1.45
N VAL A 35 8.37 28.26 0.61
CA VAL A 35 6.92 28.52 0.53
C VAL A 35 6.18 27.24 0.14
N MET A 36 6.74 26.49 -0.81
CA MET A 36 6.20 25.20 -1.25
C MET A 36 6.09 24.19 -0.08
N VAL A 37 7.15 24.09 0.74
CA VAL A 37 7.15 23.25 1.95
C VAL A 37 6.24 23.81 3.05
N GLU A 38 6.08 25.12 3.19
CA GLU A 38 5.14 25.73 4.13
C GLU A 38 3.68 25.41 3.77
N LEU A 39 3.35 25.37 2.48
CA LEU A 39 2.00 25.01 2.00
C LEU A 39 1.70 23.51 2.14
N SER A 40 2.64 22.65 1.76
CA SER A 40 2.42 21.19 1.74
C SER A 40 2.73 20.48 3.06
N GLY A 41 3.60 21.09 3.87
CA GLY A 41 4.10 20.58 5.14
C GLY A 41 5.57 20.17 5.08
N LYS A 42 6.23 20.28 6.25
CA LYS A 42 7.63 19.89 6.43
C LYS A 42 7.76 18.38 6.57
N PRO A 43 8.84 17.77 6.04
CA PRO A 43 9.13 16.39 6.33
C PRO A 43 9.42 16.18 7.83
N PRO A 44 9.01 15.06 8.41
CA PRO A 44 9.45 14.70 9.76
C PRO A 44 10.96 14.47 9.73
N LEU A 45 11.60 14.59 10.88
CA LEU A 45 12.98 14.14 10.98
C LEU A 45 13.01 12.61 10.76
N PRO A 46 13.90 12.10 9.89
CA PRO A 46 13.97 10.66 9.66
C PRO A 46 14.47 9.93 10.90
N LEU A 47 14.20 8.63 10.95
CA LEU A 47 14.87 7.70 11.84
C LEU A 47 16.34 7.56 11.38
N GLU A 48 17.30 7.60 12.29
CA GLU A 48 18.72 7.59 11.93
C GLU A 48 19.10 6.35 11.10
N THR A 49 18.63 5.17 11.51
CA THR A 49 18.85 3.91 10.80
C THR A 49 18.28 3.92 9.38
N SER A 50 17.28 4.75 9.07
CA SER A 50 16.69 4.80 7.73
C SER A 50 17.61 5.45 6.70
N LEU A 51 18.67 6.13 7.15
CA LEU A 51 19.73 6.66 6.28
C LEU A 51 20.80 5.60 5.95
N GLY A 52 20.79 4.47 6.66
CA GLY A 52 21.69 3.35 6.48
C GLY A 52 21.33 2.45 5.29
N TYR A 53 22.05 1.34 5.16
CA TYR A 53 21.81 0.39 4.08
C TYR A 53 20.59 -0.50 4.40
N ASN A 54 19.72 -0.65 3.40
CA ASN A 54 18.48 -1.41 3.45
C ASN A 54 18.60 -2.62 2.51
N GLN A 55 18.52 -3.84 3.07
CA GLN A 55 18.66 -5.09 2.33
C GLN A 55 17.29 -5.73 2.11
N CYS A 56 16.88 -5.85 0.85
CA CYS A 56 15.57 -6.37 0.43
C CYS A 56 15.70 -7.26 -0.81
N ARG A 57 14.74 -8.17 -0.99
CA ARG A 57 14.40 -8.84 -2.25
C ARG A 57 12.99 -9.40 -2.16
N TRP A 58 12.38 -9.71 -3.31
CA TRP A 58 11.21 -10.58 -3.36
C TRP A 58 11.63 -12.05 -3.63
N ASN A 59 11.53 -12.99 -2.68
CA ASN A 59 11.41 -12.81 -1.23
C ASN A 59 12.55 -13.49 -0.48
N TYR A 60 12.71 -13.18 0.81
CA TYR A 60 13.17 -14.18 1.77
C TYR A 60 11.97 -15.08 2.10
N HIS A 61 12.03 -16.34 1.68
CA HIS A 61 10.87 -17.24 1.71
C HIS A 61 10.61 -17.83 3.09
N THR A 62 11.62 -17.92 3.96
CA THR A 62 11.46 -18.44 5.32
C THR A 62 12.21 -17.60 6.35
N GLN A 63 11.85 -17.80 7.61
CA GLN A 63 12.56 -17.24 8.75
C GLN A 63 14.05 -17.62 8.76
N GLU A 64 14.38 -18.87 8.43
CA GLU A 64 15.76 -19.34 8.37
C GLU A 64 16.57 -18.62 7.29
N GLU A 65 15.99 -18.41 6.11
CA GLU A 65 16.66 -17.68 5.01
C GLU A 65 16.97 -16.24 5.43
N LEU A 66 16.02 -15.53 6.07
CA LEU A 66 16.25 -14.18 6.56
C LEU A 66 17.37 -14.15 7.62
N LEU A 67 17.38 -15.11 8.55
CA LEU A 67 18.39 -15.20 9.60
C LEU A 67 19.78 -15.59 9.07
N GLU A 68 19.84 -16.42 8.02
CA GLU A 68 21.09 -16.71 7.31
C GLU A 68 21.66 -15.45 6.68
N VAL A 69 20.84 -14.66 5.97
CA VAL A 69 21.27 -13.36 5.41
C VAL A 69 21.74 -12.41 6.50
N ASN A 70 21.01 -12.32 7.61
CA ASN A 70 21.40 -11.53 8.78
C ASN A 70 22.80 -11.94 9.32
N ALA A 71 23.07 -13.23 9.42
CA ALA A 71 24.35 -13.76 9.87
C ALA A 71 25.48 -13.47 8.88
N LEU A 72 25.25 -13.68 7.58
CA LEU A 72 26.23 -13.43 6.52
C LEU A 72 26.63 -11.95 6.41
N LEU A 73 25.68 -11.03 6.57
CA LEU A 73 25.97 -9.58 6.60
C LEU A 73 26.92 -9.23 7.77
N THR A 74 26.73 -9.85 8.93
CA THR A 74 27.61 -9.69 10.10
C THR A 74 28.98 -10.33 9.86
N GLU A 75 29.01 -11.57 9.36
CA GLU A 75 30.24 -12.31 9.06
C GLU A 75 31.13 -11.54 8.08
N HIS A 76 30.54 -11.04 6.99
CA HIS A 76 31.25 -10.31 5.95
C HIS A 76 31.42 -8.80 6.24
N LYS A 77 30.97 -8.33 7.41
CA LYS A 77 31.09 -6.93 7.86
C LYS A 77 30.46 -5.93 6.88
N ILE A 78 29.32 -6.28 6.33
CA ILE A 78 28.54 -5.41 5.44
C ILE A 78 27.58 -4.60 6.34
N PRO A 79 27.79 -3.28 6.50
CA PRO A 79 26.92 -2.45 7.33
C PRO A 79 25.51 -2.46 6.74
N THR A 80 24.52 -2.82 7.55
CA THR A 80 23.12 -2.94 7.16
C THR A 80 22.27 -2.60 8.38
N ASP A 81 21.30 -1.70 8.20
CA ASP A 81 20.41 -1.22 9.26
C ASP A 81 19.05 -1.89 9.20
N PHE A 82 18.63 -2.31 8.00
CA PHE A 82 17.30 -2.88 7.76
C PHE A 82 17.35 -4.15 6.92
N LEU A 83 16.55 -5.12 7.35
CA LEU A 83 16.13 -6.25 6.53
C LEU A 83 14.63 -6.15 6.25
N TRP A 84 14.23 -6.54 5.05
CA TRP A 84 12.89 -6.32 4.53
C TRP A 84 12.22 -7.65 4.17
N LEU A 85 10.93 -7.76 4.49
CA LEU A 85 10.08 -8.87 4.08
C LEU A 85 9.05 -8.37 3.07
N ASP A 86 9.14 -8.93 1.86
CA ASP A 86 8.15 -8.78 0.79
C ASP A 86 6.98 -9.78 1.01
N ILE A 87 5.99 -9.75 0.13
CA ILE A 87 4.64 -10.29 0.32
C ILE A 87 4.53 -11.77 0.74
N GLU A 88 5.54 -12.61 0.48
CA GLU A 88 5.48 -14.05 0.84
C GLU A 88 5.62 -14.32 2.35
N TYR A 89 5.92 -13.30 3.18
CA TYR A 89 5.94 -13.49 4.64
C TYR A 89 4.55 -13.73 5.23
N SER A 90 3.52 -13.19 4.57
CA SER A 90 2.15 -13.17 5.06
C SER A 90 1.39 -14.45 4.72
N ASP A 91 0.45 -14.86 5.60
CA ASP A 91 -0.41 -16.02 5.34
C ASP A 91 -1.30 -15.72 4.14
N SER A 92 -1.04 -16.38 3.01
CA SER A 92 -1.85 -16.27 1.79
C SER A 92 -2.10 -14.81 1.34
N LYS A 93 -1.11 -13.93 1.50
CA LYS A 93 -1.18 -12.49 1.15
C LYS A 93 -2.17 -11.70 2.02
N MET A 94 -2.48 -12.19 3.21
CA MET A 94 -3.30 -11.48 4.20
C MET A 94 -2.40 -10.68 5.15
N TYR A 95 -2.33 -9.36 4.98
CA TYR A 95 -1.47 -8.51 5.80
C TYR A 95 -1.83 -8.53 7.29
N PHE A 96 -0.87 -8.16 8.15
CA PHE A 96 -0.92 -8.33 9.61
C PHE A 96 -0.96 -9.80 10.09
N THR A 97 -0.57 -10.74 9.23
CA THR A 97 -0.34 -12.14 9.57
C THR A 97 1.03 -12.60 9.11
N PHE A 98 1.45 -13.78 9.56
CA PHE A 98 2.62 -14.50 9.07
C PHE A 98 2.20 -15.91 8.64
N ASP A 99 2.78 -16.38 7.54
CA ASP A 99 2.69 -17.80 7.18
C ASP A 99 3.41 -18.61 8.28
N LYS A 100 2.65 -19.39 9.06
CA LYS A 100 3.18 -20.12 10.21
C LYS A 100 4.10 -21.27 9.85
N LYS A 101 4.11 -21.74 8.59
CA LYS A 101 5.02 -22.79 8.12
C LYS A 101 6.36 -22.19 7.75
N ALA A 102 6.36 -21.06 7.05
CA ALA A 102 7.56 -20.36 6.60
C ALA A 102 8.21 -19.50 7.71
N PHE A 103 7.39 -18.93 8.59
CA PHE A 103 7.80 -18.04 9.68
C PHE A 103 7.14 -18.50 11.00
N PRO A 104 7.61 -19.63 11.57
CA PRO A 104 6.99 -20.21 12.76
C PRO A 104 7.17 -19.36 14.03
N GLU A 105 8.26 -18.59 14.14
CA GLU A 105 8.64 -17.85 15.34
C GLU A 105 9.09 -16.41 15.00
N PRO A 106 8.19 -15.57 14.44
CA PRO A 106 8.56 -14.26 13.89
C PRO A 106 9.09 -13.28 14.97
N GLU A 107 8.68 -13.43 16.23
CA GLU A 107 9.25 -12.68 17.35
C GLU A 107 10.71 -13.06 17.64
N GLN A 108 11.07 -14.34 17.56
CA GLN A 108 12.46 -14.78 17.73
C GLN A 108 13.33 -14.27 16.58
N MET A 109 12.78 -14.29 15.37
CA MET A 109 13.42 -13.72 14.18
C MET A 109 13.73 -12.23 14.38
N LEU A 110 12.74 -11.43 14.81
CA LEU A 110 12.93 -10.01 15.08
C LEU A 110 13.98 -9.77 16.19
N ASN A 111 13.94 -10.55 17.27
CA ASN A 111 14.93 -10.43 18.35
C ASN A 111 16.36 -10.66 17.85
N ALA A 112 16.58 -11.64 16.96
CA ALA A 112 17.90 -11.89 16.37
C ALA A 112 18.39 -10.74 15.48
N LEU A 113 17.48 -10.03 14.79
CA LEU A 113 17.82 -8.81 14.05
C LEU A 113 18.23 -7.68 15.00
N VAL A 114 17.43 -7.46 16.06
CA VAL A 114 17.69 -6.42 17.07
C VAL A 114 19.01 -6.67 17.80
N GLU A 115 19.31 -7.93 18.16
CA GLU A 115 20.60 -8.32 18.75
C GLU A 115 21.80 -8.07 17.81
N SER A 116 21.54 -7.95 16.50
CA SER A 116 22.53 -7.60 15.48
C SER A 116 22.52 -6.10 15.14
N ASP A 117 21.87 -5.26 15.96
CA ASP A 117 21.64 -3.82 15.74
C ASP A 117 20.86 -3.48 14.45
N ARG A 118 19.95 -4.38 14.02
CA ARG A 118 19.13 -4.21 12.81
C ARG A 118 17.65 -4.09 13.11
N GLN A 119 16.92 -3.46 12.19
CA GLN A 119 15.48 -3.28 12.21
C GLN A 119 14.82 -4.11 11.10
N LEU A 120 13.51 -4.35 11.23
CA LEU A 120 12.71 -5.05 10.23
C LEU A 120 11.79 -4.08 9.49
N VAL A 121 11.63 -4.25 8.18
CA VAL A 121 10.52 -3.65 7.42
C VAL A 121 9.62 -4.77 6.88
N THR A 122 8.30 -4.63 7.04
CA THR A 122 7.32 -5.54 6.42
C THR A 122 6.43 -4.77 5.45
N ILE A 123 6.20 -5.34 4.27
CA ILE A 123 5.25 -4.79 3.29
C ILE A 123 3.79 -4.92 3.76
N VAL A 124 2.97 -3.91 3.49
CA VAL A 124 1.53 -3.89 3.77
C VAL A 124 0.82 -3.14 2.64
N ASP A 125 -0.06 -3.81 1.91
CA ASP A 125 -0.76 -3.24 0.75
C ASP A 125 -2.21 -2.85 1.11
N PRO A 126 -2.90 -2.04 0.28
CA PRO A 126 -4.26 -1.58 0.59
C PRO A 126 -5.37 -2.62 0.36
N HIS A 127 -5.07 -3.69 -0.37
CA HIS A 127 -6.04 -4.70 -0.76
C HIS A 127 -6.18 -5.78 0.32
N CYS A 128 -7.42 -6.17 0.60
CA CYS A 128 -7.77 -7.15 1.61
C CYS A 128 -8.43 -8.34 0.92
N LYS A 129 -7.84 -9.53 1.06
CA LYS A 129 -8.34 -10.79 0.46
C LYS A 129 -9.83 -10.98 0.74
N HIS A 130 -10.59 -11.28 -0.30
CA HIS A 130 -12.02 -11.51 -0.27
C HIS A 130 -12.36 -12.88 -0.85
N THR A 131 -13.35 -13.57 -0.27
CA THR A 131 -13.70 -14.96 -0.60
C THR A 131 -14.99 -15.09 -1.40
N ALA A 132 -15.57 -13.99 -1.91
CA ALA A 132 -16.69 -14.07 -2.84
C ALA A 132 -16.19 -14.05 -4.29
N PRO A 133 -16.75 -14.89 -5.18
CA PRO A 133 -16.37 -14.90 -6.58
C PRO A 133 -16.65 -13.54 -7.24
N VAL A 134 -15.66 -13.03 -7.97
CA VAL A 134 -15.76 -11.80 -8.76
C VAL A 134 -16.91 -11.96 -9.77
N LYS A 135 -17.93 -11.10 -9.71
CA LYS A 135 -18.76 -10.83 -10.89
C LYS A 135 -17.91 -9.94 -11.80
N ALA A 136 -17.57 -10.43 -12.99
CA ALA A 136 -16.89 -9.61 -13.98
C ALA A 136 -17.77 -8.37 -14.26
N ASP A 137 -17.29 -7.19 -13.90
CA ASP A 137 -17.94 -5.94 -14.28
C ASP A 137 -17.62 -5.70 -15.76
N THR A 138 -18.48 -6.21 -16.64
CA THR A 138 -18.42 -5.99 -18.08
C THR A 138 -18.98 -4.60 -18.39
N SER A 139 -18.26 -3.54 -18.02
CA SER A 139 -18.59 -2.20 -18.51
C SER A 139 -17.82 -1.92 -19.81
N GLU A 140 -18.57 -1.58 -20.86
CA GLU A 140 -18.12 -1.44 -22.26
C GLU A 140 -17.23 -0.22 -22.55
N ASP A 141 -16.67 0.46 -21.54
CA ASP A 141 -15.88 1.69 -21.75
C ASP A 141 -14.37 1.44 -21.96
N ALA A 142 -13.95 0.19 -22.12
CA ALA A 142 -12.61 -0.13 -22.60
C ALA A 142 -12.53 0.17 -24.11
N GLN A 143 -12.23 1.42 -24.49
CA GLN A 143 -11.76 1.71 -25.86
C GLN A 143 -10.43 1.01 -26.09
N VAL A 144 -10.50 -0.18 -26.69
CA VAL A 144 -9.35 -0.94 -27.17
C VAL A 144 -8.85 -0.25 -28.44
N ASN A 145 -7.71 0.45 -28.33
CA ASN A 145 -6.90 0.75 -29.50
C ASN A 145 -6.14 -0.52 -29.89
N GLU A 146 -6.49 -1.10 -31.03
CA GLU A 146 -5.77 -2.20 -31.66
C GLU A 146 -4.29 -1.84 -31.84
N ILE A 147 -3.40 -2.61 -31.21
CA ILE A 147 -1.99 -2.66 -31.61
C ILE A 147 -1.80 -3.97 -32.37
N ASP A 148 -1.57 -3.80 -33.67
CA ASP A 148 -1.21 -4.82 -34.65
C ASP A 148 0.10 -5.51 -34.23
N ALA A 149 -0.02 -6.73 -33.72
CA ALA A 149 1.12 -7.60 -33.42
C ALA A 149 1.22 -8.69 -34.50
N SER A 150 1.69 -8.29 -35.69
CA SER A 150 2.19 -9.24 -36.66
C SER A 150 3.63 -9.66 -36.30
N ASN A 151 3.80 -10.98 -36.14
CA ASN A 151 4.96 -11.83 -36.42
C ASN A 151 5.66 -12.55 -35.25
N LYS A 152 5.77 -13.88 -35.52
CA LYS A 152 6.68 -14.93 -34.99
C LYS A 152 6.17 -15.64 -33.72
N THR A 153 6.08 -16.98 -33.64
CA THR A 153 6.80 -18.05 -34.36
C THR A 153 6.13 -19.42 -34.13
N GLU A 154 6.15 -20.24 -35.19
CA GLU A 154 6.44 -21.69 -35.25
C GLU A 154 5.62 -22.74 -34.45
N GLU A 155 4.81 -23.46 -35.24
CA GLU A 155 4.44 -24.88 -35.25
C GLU A 155 4.69 -25.77 -34.01
N ALA A 156 3.57 -26.27 -33.45
CA ALA A 156 3.52 -27.48 -32.63
C ALA A 156 3.28 -28.74 -33.50
N PRO A 157 3.86 -29.91 -33.19
CA PRO A 157 3.41 -31.16 -33.79
C PRO A 157 2.32 -31.81 -32.94
N ASN A 158 1.35 -32.37 -33.65
CA ASN A 158 0.14 -32.99 -33.14
C ASN A 158 0.36 -34.48 -32.81
N ASN A 159 -0.25 -34.91 -31.69
CA ASN A 159 -1.16 -36.07 -31.56
C ASN A 159 -0.76 -37.31 -30.73
N LYS A 160 -1.78 -37.77 -29.95
CA LYS A 160 -2.01 -39.06 -29.24
C LYS A 160 -1.28 -39.22 -27.90
N SER A 161 -1.88 -39.74 -26.81
CA SER A 161 -3.12 -40.51 -26.61
C SER A 161 -3.67 -40.29 -25.20
N SER A 162 -4.99 -40.44 -25.07
CA SER A 162 -5.76 -40.48 -23.83
C SER A 162 -5.36 -41.63 -22.90
N GLU A 163 -4.83 -41.28 -21.72
CA GLU A 163 -4.74 -42.18 -20.56
C GLU A 163 -4.99 -41.38 -19.27
N GLN A 164 -5.61 -42.07 -18.31
CA GLN A 164 -6.33 -41.57 -17.15
C GLN A 164 -5.44 -40.76 -16.19
N ILE A 165 -5.92 -39.57 -15.79
CA ILE A 165 -5.44 -38.88 -14.59
C ILE A 165 -6.61 -38.85 -13.61
N GLU A 166 -6.61 -39.79 -12.66
CA GLU A 166 -7.38 -39.64 -11.43
C GLU A 166 -6.88 -38.39 -10.71
N LYS A 167 -7.67 -37.32 -10.74
CA LYS A 167 -7.45 -36.17 -9.87
C LYS A 167 -7.70 -36.62 -8.44
N SER A 168 -6.63 -36.74 -7.67
CA SER A 168 -6.70 -36.61 -6.22
C SER A 168 -7.42 -35.30 -5.91
N VAL A 169 -8.62 -35.41 -5.34
CA VAL A 169 -9.33 -34.27 -4.75
C VAL A 169 -8.52 -33.89 -3.53
N GLU A 170 -7.63 -32.91 -3.66
CA GLU A 170 -7.10 -32.19 -2.51
C GLU A 170 -8.32 -31.62 -1.76
N GLU A 171 -8.44 -31.95 -0.48
CA GLU A 171 -9.38 -31.29 0.41
C GLU A 171 -9.12 -29.79 0.33
N VAL A 172 -10.03 -29.05 -0.30
CA VAL A 172 -10.01 -27.60 -0.31
C VAL A 172 -10.26 -27.17 1.13
N GLU A 173 -9.21 -26.74 1.83
CA GLU A 173 -9.37 -26.11 3.15
C GLU A 173 -10.42 -25.00 3.03
N PRO A 174 -11.37 -24.90 3.98
CA PRO A 174 -12.40 -23.87 3.93
C PRO A 174 -11.73 -22.50 3.83
N GLU A 175 -12.16 -21.72 2.84
CA GLU A 175 -11.51 -20.46 2.47
C GLU A 175 -11.45 -19.53 3.68
N LYS A 176 -10.23 -19.29 4.18
CA LYS A 176 -9.99 -18.54 5.41
C LYS A 176 -10.30 -17.06 5.16
N VAL A 177 -11.41 -16.57 5.71
CA VAL A 177 -11.74 -15.15 5.67
C VAL A 177 -10.91 -14.40 6.70
N HIS A 178 -10.10 -13.45 6.25
CA HIS A 178 -9.24 -12.65 7.13
C HIS A 178 -10.06 -11.68 7.98
N TYR A 179 -9.72 -11.54 9.27
CA TYR A 179 -10.46 -10.64 10.19
C TYR A 179 -10.48 -9.19 9.70
N LEU A 180 -9.38 -8.71 9.09
CA LEU A 180 -9.27 -7.34 8.58
C LEU A 180 -10.31 -7.08 7.49
N THR A 181 -10.49 -8.05 6.58
CA THR A 181 -11.48 -7.99 5.51
C THR A 181 -12.88 -7.96 6.10
N THR A 182 -13.21 -8.90 6.99
CA THR A 182 -14.53 -9.00 7.60
C THR A 182 -14.90 -7.73 8.35
N GLU A 183 -14.01 -7.25 9.24
CA GLU A 183 -14.27 -6.04 10.02
C GLU A 183 -14.37 -4.79 9.14
N ALA A 184 -13.55 -4.66 8.09
CA ALA A 184 -13.61 -3.53 7.19
C ALA A 184 -14.93 -3.47 6.40
N ILE A 185 -15.43 -4.63 5.94
CA ILE A 185 -16.73 -4.74 5.26
C ILE A 185 -17.87 -4.43 6.23
N GLU A 186 -17.90 -5.05 7.40
CA GLU A 186 -18.95 -4.85 8.41
C GLU A 186 -19.06 -3.40 8.89
N LYS A 187 -17.93 -2.69 8.92
CA LYS A 187 -17.86 -1.28 9.33
C LYS A 187 -18.02 -0.30 8.16
N GLU A 188 -18.26 -0.79 6.94
CA GLU A 188 -18.38 -0.01 5.71
C GLU A 188 -17.15 0.88 5.44
N LEU A 189 -15.95 0.32 5.60
CA LEU A 189 -14.65 0.99 5.48
C LEU A 189 -13.91 0.66 4.18
N VAL A 190 -14.62 0.13 3.19
CA VAL A 190 -14.07 -0.33 1.91
C VAL A 190 -14.71 0.42 0.76
N VAL A 191 -13.98 0.50 -0.35
CA VAL A 191 -14.41 1.20 -1.56
C VAL A 191 -15.61 0.50 -2.20
N ARG A 192 -16.51 1.27 -2.81
CA ARG A 192 -17.71 0.77 -3.49
C ARG A 192 -17.60 0.92 -5.02
N ASN A 193 -18.35 0.12 -5.76
CA ASN A 193 -18.50 0.31 -7.20
C ASN A 193 -19.55 1.40 -7.51
N LYS A 194 -19.78 1.68 -8.79
CA LYS A 194 -20.78 2.66 -9.27
C LYS A 194 -22.22 2.37 -8.82
N ASP A 195 -22.52 1.12 -8.51
CA ASP A 195 -23.83 0.64 -8.07
C ASP A 195 -23.96 0.64 -6.53
N GLU A 196 -22.99 1.26 -5.85
CA GLU A 196 -22.86 1.34 -4.38
C GLU A 196 -22.67 -0.01 -3.68
N GLU A 197 -22.35 -1.07 -4.44
CA GLU A 197 -21.98 -2.38 -3.91
C GLU A 197 -20.47 -2.45 -3.60
N LEU A 198 -20.02 -3.52 -2.94
CA LEU A 198 -18.59 -3.74 -2.68
C LEU A 198 -17.79 -3.72 -3.98
N PHE A 199 -16.77 -2.86 -4.06
CA PHE A 199 -15.78 -2.97 -5.13
C PHE A 199 -14.87 -4.17 -4.85
N VAL A 200 -14.86 -5.14 -5.76
CA VAL A 200 -13.97 -6.31 -5.72
C VAL A 200 -13.07 -6.28 -6.95
N GLY A 201 -11.76 -6.29 -6.73
CA GLY A 201 -10.74 -6.35 -7.78
C GLY A 201 -9.65 -7.35 -7.43
N ASP A 202 -8.97 -7.88 -8.44
CA ASP A 202 -7.87 -8.84 -8.24
C ASP A 202 -6.55 -8.14 -7.90
N CYS A 203 -5.83 -8.66 -6.92
CA CYS A 203 -4.44 -8.31 -6.64
C CYS A 203 -3.67 -9.56 -6.17
N TRP A 204 -2.61 -9.43 -5.35
CA TRP A 204 -1.82 -10.57 -4.88
C TRP A 204 -2.60 -11.72 -4.24
N PRO A 205 -3.64 -11.49 -3.41
CA PRO A 205 -4.43 -12.57 -2.82
C PRO A 205 -5.50 -13.14 -3.76
N GLY A 206 -5.59 -12.68 -5.01
CA GLY A 206 -6.75 -12.86 -5.88
C GLY A 206 -7.83 -11.81 -5.60
N ALA A 207 -9.09 -12.24 -5.58
CA ALA A 207 -10.23 -11.38 -5.31
C ALA A 207 -10.03 -10.61 -4.00
N SER A 208 -10.14 -9.28 -4.06
CA SER A 208 -9.83 -8.39 -2.94
C SER A 208 -10.77 -7.20 -2.89
N VAL A 209 -11.11 -6.77 -1.68
CA VAL A 209 -11.69 -5.44 -1.42
C VAL A 209 -10.59 -4.46 -1.06
N TYR A 210 -10.84 -3.16 -1.20
CA TYR A 210 -9.84 -2.11 -0.95
C TYR A 210 -10.29 -1.23 0.20
N ILE A 211 -9.40 -0.97 1.17
CA ILE A 211 -9.69 -0.02 2.26
C ILE A 211 -9.92 1.37 1.65
N ASP A 212 -10.98 2.05 2.07
CA ASP A 212 -11.29 3.38 1.57
C ASP A 212 -10.59 4.46 2.40
N PHE A 213 -9.34 4.78 2.05
CA PHE A 213 -8.56 5.76 2.81
C PHE A 213 -9.09 7.20 2.73
N PHE A 214 -10.10 7.50 1.91
CA PHE A 214 -10.82 8.78 1.97
C PHE A 214 -11.78 8.88 3.16
N ASN A 215 -12.16 7.72 3.71
CA ASN A 215 -12.95 7.65 4.92
C ASN A 215 -12.02 7.73 6.13
N HIS A 216 -12.14 8.78 6.94
CA HIS A 216 -11.32 8.96 8.14
C HIS A 216 -11.44 7.77 9.11
N ARG A 217 -12.62 7.15 9.23
CA ARG A 217 -12.81 5.94 10.05
C ARG A 217 -12.01 4.74 9.53
N ALA A 218 -11.82 4.65 8.22
CA ALA A 218 -11.00 3.61 7.61
C ALA A 218 -9.50 3.87 7.86
N GLN A 219 -9.06 5.13 7.78
CA GLN A 219 -7.70 5.53 8.18
C GLN A 219 -7.42 5.18 9.64
N GLU A 220 -8.35 5.46 10.56
CA GLU A 220 -8.21 5.11 11.98
C GLU A 220 -8.20 3.59 12.21
N PHE A 221 -9.10 2.87 11.54
CA PHE A 221 -9.18 1.42 11.60
C PHE A 221 -7.88 0.76 11.13
N PHE A 222 -7.37 1.15 9.95
CA PHE A 222 -6.15 0.60 9.39
C PHE A 222 -4.92 0.96 10.23
N GLY A 223 -4.79 2.22 10.63
CA GLY A 223 -3.72 2.67 11.53
C GLY A 223 -3.75 2.00 12.90
N SER A 224 -4.93 1.63 13.42
CA SER A 224 -5.04 0.93 14.71
C SER A 224 -4.49 -0.50 14.69
N GLN A 225 -4.29 -1.09 13.50
CA GLN A 225 -3.70 -2.44 13.41
C GLN A 225 -2.26 -2.46 13.93
N TYR A 226 -1.52 -1.34 13.86
CA TYR A 226 -0.17 -1.22 14.43
C TYR A 226 -0.15 -1.15 15.96
N LEU A 227 -1.32 -1.08 16.63
CA LEU A 227 -1.45 -1.05 18.09
C LEU A 227 -1.82 -2.43 18.68
N LYS A 228 -2.20 -3.39 17.83
CA LYS A 228 -2.61 -4.72 18.23
C LYS A 228 -1.38 -5.57 18.57
N LYS A 229 -1.26 -5.97 19.84
CA LYS A 229 -0.06 -6.65 20.39
C LYS A 229 0.22 -8.01 19.73
N GLU A 230 -0.80 -8.62 19.16
CA GLU A 230 -0.71 -9.86 18.40
C GLU A 230 -0.02 -9.70 17.03
N HIS A 231 0.13 -8.47 16.54
CA HIS A 231 0.85 -8.19 15.31
C HIS A 231 2.29 -7.84 15.62
N ILE A 232 3.25 -8.46 14.92
CA ILE A 232 4.67 -8.10 15.06
C ILE A 232 4.90 -6.61 14.75
N GLN A 233 4.08 -6.03 13.87
CA GLN A 233 4.14 -4.60 13.51
C GLN A 233 3.80 -3.67 14.68
N SER A 234 3.31 -4.19 15.81
CA SER A 234 3.17 -3.42 17.06
C SER A 234 4.49 -3.25 17.82
N ASN A 235 5.54 -3.98 17.44
CA ASN A 235 6.88 -3.79 17.97
C ASN A 235 7.56 -2.56 17.32
N PRO A 236 8.16 -1.65 18.11
CA PRO A 236 8.80 -0.44 17.57
C PRO A 236 10.01 -0.70 16.67
N HIS A 237 10.56 -1.92 16.68
CA HIS A 237 11.64 -2.33 15.77
C HIS A 237 11.16 -2.82 14.39
N VAL A 238 9.85 -2.81 14.16
CA VAL A 238 9.24 -3.13 12.88
C VAL A 238 8.73 -1.84 12.24
N HIS A 239 9.06 -1.67 10.97
CA HIS A 239 8.71 -0.52 10.15
C HIS A 239 7.96 -0.98 8.89
N ILE A 240 7.39 -0.04 8.14
CA ILE A 240 6.35 -0.39 7.16
C ILE A 240 6.76 0.04 5.76
N TRP A 241 6.42 -0.80 4.79
CA TRP A 241 6.43 -0.46 3.38
C TRP A 241 4.99 -0.57 2.85
N ASN A 242 4.39 0.56 2.48
CA ASN A 242 3.13 0.60 1.77
C ASN A 242 3.38 0.47 0.27
N ASP A 243 2.97 -0.64 -0.32
CA ASP A 243 3.03 -0.85 -1.76
C ASP A 243 1.63 -0.96 -2.36
N MET A 244 1.55 -1.05 -3.69
CA MET A 244 0.31 -1.27 -4.43
C MET A 244 -0.77 -0.21 -4.20
N ASN A 245 -0.38 0.98 -3.76
CA ASN A 245 -1.27 2.02 -3.27
C ASN A 245 -1.53 3.16 -4.27
N GLU A 246 -1.44 2.89 -5.57
CA GLU A 246 -1.97 3.76 -6.62
C GLU A 246 -3.48 4.00 -6.54
N PRO A 247 -4.38 3.01 -6.32
CA PRO A 247 -4.21 1.57 -5.99
C PRO A 247 -4.08 0.62 -7.19
N ALA A 248 -3.20 -0.38 -7.08
CA ALA A 248 -2.99 -1.36 -8.15
C ALA A 248 -4.06 -2.47 -8.14
N VAL A 249 -4.69 -2.70 -9.30
CA VAL A 249 -5.71 -3.74 -9.54
C VAL A 249 -5.39 -4.50 -10.83
N PHE A 250 -5.16 -5.81 -10.77
CA PHE A 250 -4.51 -6.58 -11.83
C PHE A 250 -5.38 -6.96 -13.01
N VAL A 251 -6.60 -7.44 -12.78
CA VAL A 251 -7.40 -8.15 -13.80
C VAL A 251 -8.57 -7.29 -14.25
N ASN A 252 -8.81 -7.27 -15.57
CA ASN A 252 -9.95 -6.59 -16.21
C ASN A 252 -10.09 -5.09 -15.85
N GLN A 253 -8.99 -4.44 -15.48
CA GLN A 253 -8.94 -3.02 -15.19
C GLN A 253 -8.05 -2.26 -16.16
N PHE A 254 -8.54 -1.11 -16.62
CA PHE A 254 -7.77 -0.16 -17.42
C PHE A 254 -6.58 0.37 -16.61
N GLU A 255 -5.41 0.45 -17.23
CA GLU A 255 -4.16 0.92 -16.60
C GLU A 255 -3.77 0.23 -15.28
N LYS A 256 -4.35 -0.94 -14.99
CA LYS A 256 -4.11 -1.70 -13.75
C LYS A 256 -4.46 -0.93 -12.48
N THR A 257 -5.50 -0.10 -12.52
CA THR A 257 -6.00 0.67 -11.37
C THR A 257 -7.51 0.55 -11.22
N MET A 258 -8.07 1.10 -10.15
CA MET A 258 -9.51 1.09 -9.85
C MET A 258 -10.33 1.86 -10.91
N PRO A 259 -11.57 1.42 -11.24
CA PRO A 259 -12.47 2.14 -12.13
C PRO A 259 -12.70 3.59 -11.71
N LYS A 260 -12.76 4.49 -12.69
CA LYS A 260 -12.99 5.93 -12.47
C LYS A 260 -14.26 6.26 -11.71
N ASN A 261 -15.29 5.44 -11.84
CA ASN A 261 -16.61 5.60 -11.22
C ASN A 261 -16.78 4.76 -9.93
N SER A 262 -15.71 4.17 -9.39
CA SER A 262 -15.72 3.65 -8.03
C SER A 262 -15.99 4.79 -7.04
N ILE A 263 -16.72 4.50 -5.96
CA ILE A 263 -17.24 5.50 -5.03
C ILE A 263 -16.46 5.44 -3.72
N HIS A 264 -15.95 6.61 -3.30
CA HIS A 264 -15.26 6.85 -2.05
C HIS A 264 -16.12 7.69 -1.10
N VAL A 265 -16.17 7.29 0.17
CA VAL A 265 -16.76 8.07 1.25
C VAL A 265 -15.70 9.02 1.79
N VAL A 266 -15.72 10.26 1.33
CA VAL A 266 -14.79 11.30 1.80
C VAL A 266 -15.32 11.85 3.11
N SER A 267 -14.57 11.65 4.20
CA SER A 267 -14.91 12.25 5.50
C SER A 267 -13.79 13.07 6.09
N HIS A 268 -14.11 14.31 6.50
CA HIS A 268 -13.16 15.25 7.10
C HIS A 268 -13.82 16.15 8.14
N TYR A 269 -13.05 16.55 9.15
CA TYR A 269 -13.52 17.51 10.15
C TYR A 269 -13.46 18.93 9.58
N VAL A 270 -14.47 19.75 9.89
CA VAL A 270 -14.53 21.16 9.45
C VAL A 270 -13.32 21.96 9.94
N SER A 271 -12.82 21.66 11.13
CA SER A 271 -11.60 22.22 11.69
C SER A 271 -11.05 21.33 12.81
N THR A 272 -9.83 21.58 13.26
CA THR A 272 -9.21 20.89 14.40
C THR A 272 -9.95 21.13 15.73
N GLU A 273 -10.82 22.13 15.79
CA GLU A 273 -11.60 22.48 16.99
C GLU A 273 -13.05 22.01 16.92
N SER A 274 -13.52 21.54 15.75
CA SER A 274 -14.89 21.08 15.55
C SER A 274 -14.95 19.56 15.48
N SER A 275 -15.94 18.98 16.18
CA SER A 275 -16.31 17.57 16.05
C SER A 275 -17.23 17.29 14.86
N ASP A 276 -17.59 18.32 14.08
CA ASP A 276 -18.48 18.17 12.93
C ASP A 276 -17.71 17.49 11.79
N LEU A 277 -18.14 16.28 11.47
CA LEU A 277 -17.62 15.49 10.36
C LEU A 277 -18.47 15.76 9.12
N ILE A 278 -17.87 16.34 8.08
CA ILE A 278 -18.47 16.37 6.75
C ILE A 278 -18.24 15.00 6.12
N VAL A 279 -19.30 14.44 5.54
CA VAL A 279 -19.26 13.18 4.79
C VAL A 279 -19.89 13.43 3.43
N ASP A 280 -19.17 13.08 2.37
CA ASP A 280 -19.60 13.21 0.99
C ASP A 280 -19.10 12.03 0.16
N ASN A 281 -19.67 11.82 -1.02
CA ASN A 281 -19.28 10.75 -1.93
C ASN A 281 -18.58 11.32 -3.17
N PHE A 282 -17.41 10.78 -3.48
CA PHE A 282 -16.62 11.19 -4.64
C PHE A 282 -16.38 9.99 -5.55
N GLU A 283 -16.32 10.22 -6.86
CA GLU A 283 -15.86 9.21 -7.79
C GLU A 283 -14.33 9.09 -7.71
N HIS A 284 -13.79 7.91 -7.99
CA HIS A 284 -12.35 7.66 -7.98
C HIS A 284 -11.60 8.60 -8.92
N ARG A 285 -12.20 9.01 -10.05
CA ARG A 285 -11.61 10.01 -10.97
C ARG A 285 -11.28 11.34 -10.30
N ASP A 286 -12.04 11.72 -9.27
CA ASP A 286 -11.87 12.99 -8.57
C ASP A 286 -10.66 12.97 -7.65
N VAL A 287 -10.28 11.77 -7.18
CA VAL A 287 -9.39 11.61 -6.03
C VAL A 287 -8.27 10.58 -6.23
N HIS A 288 -8.18 9.91 -7.37
CA HIS A 288 -7.23 8.81 -7.65
C HIS A 288 -5.81 9.07 -7.11
N ASN A 289 -5.23 10.22 -7.47
CA ASN A 289 -3.87 10.59 -7.11
C ASN A 289 -3.64 10.78 -5.60
N LEU A 290 -4.70 10.88 -4.79
CA LEU A 290 -4.62 11.05 -3.33
C LEU A 290 -4.69 9.72 -2.57
N TYR A 291 -5.02 8.59 -3.21
CA TYR A 291 -5.20 7.32 -2.51
C TYR A 291 -3.94 6.89 -1.73
N GLY A 292 -2.77 6.94 -2.39
CA GLY A 292 -1.49 6.53 -1.81
C GLY A 292 -1.05 7.37 -0.61
N ILE A 293 -1.17 8.70 -0.70
CA ILE A 293 -0.83 9.60 0.43
C ILE A 293 -1.75 9.39 1.63
N LEU A 294 -3.03 9.04 1.42
CA LEU A 294 -3.95 8.80 2.53
C LEU A 294 -3.71 7.45 3.21
N MET A 295 -3.29 6.43 2.46
CA MET A 295 -2.76 5.19 3.05
C MET A 295 -1.48 5.49 3.87
N ALA A 296 -0.52 6.22 3.29
CA ALA A 296 0.71 6.56 3.98
C ALA A 296 0.46 7.38 5.26
N LYS A 297 -0.48 8.33 5.21
CA LYS A 297 -0.96 9.09 6.38
C LYS A 297 -1.53 8.16 7.45
N SER A 298 -2.41 7.23 7.08
CA SER A 298 -3.02 6.26 8.00
C SER A 298 -1.96 5.40 8.69
N SER A 299 -1.00 4.87 7.92
CA SER A 299 0.13 4.11 8.47
C SER A 299 1.01 4.96 9.38
N TYR A 300 1.40 6.16 8.94
CA TYR A 300 2.21 7.07 9.75
C TYR A 300 1.54 7.42 11.08
N GLU A 301 0.26 7.79 11.08
CA GLU A 301 -0.47 8.13 12.31
C GLU A 301 -0.61 6.93 13.25
N GLY A 302 -0.82 5.72 12.71
CA GLY A 302 -0.83 4.49 13.49
C GLY A 302 0.51 4.18 14.13
N LEU A 303 1.60 4.32 13.38
CA LEU A 303 2.97 4.12 13.84
C LEU A 303 3.38 5.16 14.90
N ILE A 304 3.01 6.43 14.73
CA ILE A 304 3.23 7.46 15.75
C ILE A 304 2.47 7.13 17.04
N LYS A 305 1.21 6.69 16.95
CA LYS A 305 0.44 6.26 18.12
C LYS A 305 1.08 5.05 18.82
N ARG A 306 1.58 4.07 18.05
CA ARG A 306 2.30 2.90 18.57
C ARG A 306 3.56 3.32 19.33
N ASP A 307 4.35 4.20 18.73
CA ASP A 307 5.64 4.62 19.24
C ASP A 307 5.55 5.53 20.47
N ILE A 308 4.48 6.35 20.57
CA ILE A 308 4.20 7.20 21.74
C ILE A 308 3.73 6.39 22.96
N CYS A 309 3.08 5.24 22.75
CA CYS A 309 2.39 4.45 23.79
C CYS A 309 3.07 3.10 24.07
N LEU A 310 4.38 3.07 24.30
CA LEU A 310 5.11 1.83 24.57
C LEU A 310 5.11 1.48 26.07
N ASN A 311 4.48 0.35 26.43
CA ASN A 311 4.47 -0.20 27.80
C ASN A 311 4.01 0.77 28.90
N GLY A 312 3.16 1.76 28.55
CA GLY A 312 2.70 2.80 29.48
C GLY A 312 3.73 3.91 29.74
N GLU A 313 4.89 3.87 29.09
CA GLU A 313 5.88 4.94 29.09
C GLU A 313 5.75 5.77 27.81
N THR A 314 5.67 7.10 27.96
CA THR A 314 5.71 8.01 26.81
C THR A 314 7.14 8.09 26.28
N ARG A 315 7.45 7.34 25.23
CA ARG A 315 8.70 7.49 24.44
C ARG A 315 8.33 8.13 23.10
N LYS A 316 9.07 9.12 22.64
CA LYS A 316 8.87 9.67 21.29
C LYS A 316 9.87 9.02 20.34
N LEU A 317 9.58 7.79 19.91
CA LEU A 317 10.34 7.16 18.83
C LEU A 317 9.89 7.72 17.48
N ARG A 318 10.75 7.56 16.48
CA ARG A 318 10.45 7.89 15.09
C ARG A 318 10.28 6.58 14.34
N SER A 319 9.22 6.48 13.58
CA SER A 319 9.01 5.38 12.66
C SER A 319 9.53 5.70 11.27
N PHE A 320 9.92 4.66 10.56
CA PHE A 320 10.19 4.67 9.13
C PHE A 320 8.99 4.08 8.37
N LEU A 321 8.62 4.73 7.28
CA LEU A 321 7.55 4.32 6.37
C LEU A 321 8.02 4.59 4.94
N LEU A 322 7.99 3.57 4.08
CA LEU A 322 8.15 3.75 2.64
C LEU A 322 6.78 3.65 1.97
N SER A 323 6.49 4.49 0.97
CA SER A 323 5.28 4.40 0.14
C SER A 323 5.66 4.37 -1.34
N ARG A 324 4.98 3.55 -2.16
CA ARG A 324 5.18 3.57 -3.62
C ARG A 324 4.49 4.78 -4.27
N SER A 325 3.18 4.90 -4.09
CA SER A 325 2.40 6.03 -4.58
C SER A 325 2.53 7.23 -3.64
N PHE A 326 2.55 8.43 -4.22
CA PHE A 326 2.69 9.68 -3.48
C PHE A 326 1.99 10.84 -4.20
N TYR A 327 1.70 11.89 -3.44
CA TYR A 327 1.17 13.15 -3.97
C TYR A 327 1.83 14.34 -3.27
N PHE A 328 1.43 15.54 -3.66
CA PHE A 328 1.81 16.78 -2.99
C PHE A 328 1.53 16.71 -1.48
N GLY A 329 2.58 16.83 -0.66
CA GLY A 329 2.48 16.72 0.80
C GLY A 329 2.82 15.35 1.39
N SER A 330 3.11 14.33 0.56
CA SER A 330 3.50 13.00 1.04
C SER A 330 4.72 13.02 1.96
N GLN A 331 5.62 13.99 1.77
CA GLN A 331 6.82 14.12 2.60
C GLN A 331 6.51 14.29 4.10
N LYS A 332 5.28 14.66 4.48
CA LYS A 332 4.86 14.70 5.89
C LYS A 332 4.81 13.33 6.57
N PHE A 333 4.71 12.26 5.78
CA PHE A 333 4.35 10.93 6.27
C PHE A 333 5.37 9.85 5.92
N CYS A 334 6.04 9.94 4.76
CA CYS A 334 6.97 8.93 4.26
C CYS A 334 8.14 9.54 3.48
#